data_AF-A0A2S9YD04-F1
#
_entry.id   AF-A0A2S9YD04-F1
#
_cell.length_a   1.000
_cell.length_b   1.000
_cell.length_c   1.000
_cell.angle_alpha   90.00
_cell.angle_beta   90.00
_cell.angle_gamma   90.00
#
_symmetry.space_group_name_H-M   'P 1'
#
loop_
_entity.id
_entity.type
_entity.pdbx_description
1 polymer ?
#
loop_
_entity_poly.entity_id
_entity_poly.type
_entity_poly.pdbx_seq_one_letter_code
_entity_poly.pdbx_strand_id
1 'polypeptide(L)'
;MRARVRSLPPAVCALLLALALTVSACSKDELVNETIDEVTELTNEMVSMIREGEDKKAAVAEARALFESRKAELEPKMLAVTEVRGFQVSDEAVTKISEGLRENSNNMSLVQLDLVMAAAKDPELDAALKELVAAHTALLHLK
;
A
#
# COMPACT_ATOMS: atom_id res chain seq x y z
N MET A 1 -13.84 -31.97 44.66
CA MET A 1 -14.79 -31.52 43.62
C MET A 1 -14.08 -31.56 42.27
N ARG A 2 -14.42 -32.51 41.38
CA ARG A 2 -13.89 -32.56 39.99
C ARG A 2 -14.98 -32.02 39.06
N ALA A 3 -14.73 -30.88 38.43
CA ALA A 3 -15.63 -30.31 37.43
C ALA A 3 -15.66 -31.24 36.19
N ARG A 4 -16.85 -31.68 35.79
CA ARG A 4 -17.04 -32.39 34.51
C ARG A 4 -16.95 -31.37 33.39
N VAL A 5 -15.85 -31.40 32.63
CA VAL A 5 -15.80 -30.74 31.33
C VAL A 5 -16.79 -31.47 30.43
N ARG A 6 -17.99 -30.90 30.24
CA ARG A 6 -18.94 -31.40 29.23
C ARG A 6 -18.33 -31.11 27.86
N SER A 7 -17.88 -32.16 27.17
CA SER A 7 -17.44 -32.07 25.79
C SER A 7 -18.59 -31.53 24.93
N LEU A 8 -18.37 -30.40 24.27
CA LEU A 8 -19.30 -29.82 23.31
C LEU A 8 -19.55 -30.83 22.17
N PRO A 9 -20.78 -30.95 21.67
CA PRO A 9 -21.09 -31.87 20.57
C PRO A 9 -20.32 -31.45 19.30
N PRO A 10 -19.87 -32.41 18.47
CA PRO A 10 -18.99 -32.14 17.33
C PRO A 10 -19.59 -31.14 16.32
N ALA A 11 -20.93 -31.08 16.23
CA ALA A 11 -21.64 -30.10 15.42
C ALA A 11 -21.45 -28.65 15.91
N VAL A 12 -21.34 -28.42 17.22
CA VAL A 12 -21.11 -27.10 17.81
C VAL A 12 -19.66 -26.67 17.63
N CYS A 13 -18.70 -27.60 17.70
CA CYS A 13 -17.31 -27.31 17.37
C CYS A 13 -17.13 -26.95 15.89
N ALA A 14 -17.79 -27.67 14.97
CA ALA A 14 -17.75 -27.38 13.54
C ALA A 14 -18.38 -26.01 13.20
N LEU A 15 -19.50 -25.67 13.85
CA LEU A 15 -20.15 -24.37 13.67
C LEU A 15 -19.30 -23.21 14.24
N LEU A 16 -18.65 -23.40 15.40
CA LEU A 16 -17.74 -22.41 15.98
C LEU A 16 -16.47 -22.21 15.14
N LEU A 17 -15.94 -23.27 14.52
CA LEU A 17 -14.84 -23.18 13.57
C LEU A 17 -15.25 -22.46 12.27
N ALA A 18 -16.46 -22.71 11.76
CA ALA A 18 -16.98 -22.01 10.59
C ALA A 18 -17.21 -20.51 10.85
N LEU A 19 -17.71 -20.12 12.02
CA LEU A 19 -17.86 -18.72 12.43
C LEU A 19 -16.53 -18.03 12.74
N ALA A 20 -15.52 -18.75 13.23
CA ALA A 20 -14.18 -18.18 13.45
C ALA A 20 -13.49 -17.80 12.13
N LEU A 21 -13.75 -18.56 11.05
CA LEU A 21 -13.20 -18.27 9.72
C LEU A 21 -13.80 -17.00 9.10
N THR A 22 -15.10 -16.73 9.31
CA THR A 22 -15.76 -15.53 8.76
C THR A 22 -15.32 -14.23 9.43
N VAL A 23 -14.91 -14.28 10.71
CA VAL A 23 -14.40 -13.08 11.42
C VAL A 23 -12.98 -12.70 10.95
N SER A 24 -12.17 -13.69 10.55
CA SER A 24 -10.79 -13.44 10.10
C SER A 24 -10.67 -12.87 8.68
N ALA A 25 -11.72 -13.01 7.85
CA ALA A 25 -11.76 -12.45 6.50
C ALA A 25 -12.04 -10.93 6.54
N CYS A 26 -12.94 -10.46 7.41
CA CYS A 26 -13.21 -9.02 7.55
C CYS A 26 -11.97 -8.21 7.96
N SER A 27 -11.14 -8.73 8.87
CA SER A 27 -9.95 -7.99 9.33
C SER A 27 -8.87 -7.85 8.25
N LYS A 28 -8.79 -8.78 7.30
CA LYS A 28 -7.79 -8.74 6.23
C LYS A 28 -8.24 -7.88 5.06
N ASP A 29 -9.53 -7.91 4.74
CA ASP A 29 -10.12 -6.96 3.79
C ASP A 29 -9.94 -5.52 4.28
N GLU A 30 -10.20 -5.26 5.56
CA GLU A 30 -10.01 -3.93 6.16
C GLU A 30 -8.55 -3.50 6.11
N LEU A 31 -7.61 -4.37 6.50
CA LEU A 31 -6.17 -4.13 6.38
C LEU A 31 -5.78 -3.76 4.93
N VAL A 32 -6.23 -4.54 3.96
CA VAL A 32 -5.95 -4.31 2.53
C VAL A 32 -6.50 -2.96 2.10
N ASN A 33 -7.76 -2.67 2.40
CA ASN A 33 -8.43 -1.45 1.98
C ASN A 33 -7.75 -0.23 2.57
N GLU A 34 -7.54 -0.20 3.89
CA GLU A 34 -6.87 0.90 4.60
C GLU A 34 -5.46 1.12 4.07
N THR A 35 -4.66 0.06 3.93
CA THR A 35 -3.27 0.18 3.48
C THR A 35 -3.18 0.70 2.04
N ILE A 36 -3.98 0.17 1.12
CA ILE A 36 -3.97 0.61 -0.27
C ILE A 36 -4.48 2.06 -0.38
N ASP A 37 -5.47 2.45 0.42
CA ASP A 37 -5.98 3.82 0.44
C ASP A 37 -4.93 4.80 0.98
N GLU A 38 -4.24 4.48 2.06
CA GLU A 38 -3.16 5.33 2.60
C GLU A 38 -1.99 5.50 1.63
N VAL A 39 -1.60 4.43 0.93
CA VAL A 39 -0.56 4.50 -0.12
C VAL A 39 -1.04 5.35 -1.30
N THR A 40 -2.32 5.27 -1.64
CA THR A 40 -2.94 6.06 -2.71
C THR A 40 -3.00 7.54 -2.35
N GLU A 41 -3.40 7.86 -1.12
CA GLU A 41 -3.38 9.22 -0.58
C GLU A 41 -1.96 9.79 -0.62
N LEU A 42 -0.97 9.08 -0.07
CA LEU A 42 0.43 9.52 -0.11
C LEU A 42 0.92 9.75 -1.54
N THR A 43 0.61 8.84 -2.46
CA THR A 43 1.01 8.97 -3.86
C THR A 43 0.38 10.19 -4.51
N ASN A 44 -0.89 10.45 -4.26
CA ASN A 44 -1.59 11.62 -4.79
C ASN A 44 -1.05 12.93 -4.21
N GLU A 45 -0.75 12.99 -2.91
CA GLU A 45 -0.12 14.14 -2.27
C GLU A 45 1.26 14.44 -2.90
N MET A 46 2.11 13.42 -3.08
CA MET A 46 3.41 13.58 -3.73
C MET A 46 3.27 14.11 -5.16
N VAL A 47 2.37 13.51 -5.94
CA VAL A 47 2.13 13.89 -7.33
C VAL A 47 1.61 15.33 -7.43
N SER A 48 0.69 15.73 -6.55
CA SER A 48 0.16 17.09 -6.47
C SER A 48 1.28 18.09 -6.13
N MET A 49 2.09 17.83 -5.09
CA MET A 49 3.22 18.70 -4.74
C MET A 49 4.17 18.91 -5.91
N ILE A 50 4.54 17.83 -6.62
CA ILE A 50 5.46 17.91 -7.77
C ILE A 50 4.83 18.69 -8.93
N ARG A 51 3.55 18.48 -9.22
CA ARG A 51 2.86 19.13 -10.34
C ARG A 51 2.60 20.60 -10.09
N GLU A 52 2.20 20.96 -8.87
CA GLU A 52 1.80 22.32 -8.49
C GLU A 52 2.99 23.19 -8.09
N GLY A 53 4.10 22.59 -7.65
CA GLY A 53 5.30 23.33 -7.27
C GLY A 53 5.92 24.10 -8.44
N GLU A 54 6.24 25.38 -8.22
CA GLU A 54 6.88 26.23 -9.23
C GLU A 54 8.33 25.80 -9.51
N ASP A 55 9.09 25.51 -8.45
CA ASP A 55 10.42 24.90 -8.55
C ASP A 55 10.28 23.37 -8.48
N LYS A 56 10.48 22.71 -9.63
CA LYS A 56 10.34 21.25 -9.74
C LYS A 56 11.36 20.48 -8.91
N LYS A 57 12.54 21.02 -8.71
CA LYS A 57 13.59 20.36 -7.93
C LYS A 57 13.29 20.44 -6.45
N ALA A 58 12.86 21.62 -5.97
CA ALA A 58 12.38 21.77 -4.60
C ALA A 58 11.15 20.88 -4.34
N ALA A 59 10.19 20.86 -5.26
CA ALA A 59 8.97 20.06 -5.12
C ALA A 59 9.24 18.54 -5.08
N VAL A 60 10.18 18.04 -5.88
CA VAL A 60 10.61 16.63 -5.80
C VAL A 60 11.30 16.33 -4.47
N ALA A 61 12.10 17.26 -3.93
CA ALA A 61 12.73 17.10 -2.63
C ALA A 61 11.70 17.08 -1.48
N GLU A 62 10.68 17.94 -1.54
CA GLU A 62 9.58 17.97 -0.58
C GLU A 62 8.72 16.69 -0.65
N ALA A 63 8.37 16.24 -1.86
CA ALA A 63 7.66 14.98 -2.04
C ALA A 63 8.45 13.78 -1.50
N ARG A 64 9.78 13.77 -1.68
CA ARG A 64 10.64 12.76 -1.07
C ARG A 64 10.63 12.83 0.45
N ALA A 65 10.69 14.03 1.03
CA ALA A 65 10.64 14.18 2.48
C ALA A 65 9.31 13.67 3.04
N LEU A 66 8.19 13.96 2.37
CA LEU A 66 6.88 13.39 2.72
C LEU A 66 6.91 11.87 2.64
N PHE A 67 7.40 11.30 1.54
CA PHE A 67 7.50 9.85 1.37
C PHE A 67 8.26 9.20 2.52
N GLU A 68 9.47 9.68 2.81
CA GLU A 68 10.30 9.11 3.88
C GLU A 68 9.64 9.27 5.27
N SER A 69 8.87 10.34 5.50
CA SER A 69 8.15 10.53 6.76
C SER A 69 7.02 9.51 7.00
N ARG A 70 6.40 9.00 5.93
CA ARG A 70 5.29 8.03 5.98
C ARG A 70 5.75 6.60 5.73
N LYS A 71 6.91 6.42 5.08
CA LYS A 71 7.45 5.11 4.70
C LYS A 71 7.59 4.16 5.90
N ALA A 72 8.12 4.65 7.02
CA ALA A 72 8.33 3.80 8.21
C ALA A 72 7.02 3.22 8.77
N GLU A 73 5.89 3.90 8.57
CA GLU A 73 4.56 3.42 8.96
C GLU A 73 3.96 2.48 7.90
N LEU A 74 4.11 2.82 6.62
CA LEU A 74 3.47 2.11 5.50
C LEU A 74 4.19 0.81 5.13
N GLU A 75 5.51 0.75 5.28
CA GLU A 75 6.30 -0.44 4.93
C GLU A 75 5.82 -1.72 5.64
N PRO A 76 5.59 -1.75 6.97
CA PRO A 76 5.05 -2.95 7.63
C PRO A 76 3.61 -3.27 7.21
N LYS A 77 2.77 -2.26 6.94
CA LYS A 77 1.38 -2.48 6.45
C LYS A 77 1.40 -3.11 5.06
N MET A 78 2.23 -2.59 4.16
CA MET A 78 2.41 -3.12 2.82
C MET A 78 2.98 -4.54 2.81
N LEU A 79 3.94 -4.84 3.69
CA LEU A 79 4.43 -6.21 3.87
C LEU A 79 3.30 -7.15 4.31
N ALA A 80 2.47 -6.73 5.26
CA ALA A 80 1.34 -7.53 5.69
C ALA A 80 0.33 -7.77 4.55
N VAL A 81 0.11 -6.78 3.67
CA VAL A 81 -0.72 -6.92 2.47
C VAL A 81 -0.13 -7.91 1.47
N THR A 82 1.19 -7.89 1.20
CA THR A 82 1.81 -8.83 0.24
C THR A 82 1.83 -10.27 0.74
N GLU A 83 1.81 -10.48 2.06
CA GLU A 83 1.65 -11.79 2.69
C GLU A 83 0.21 -12.34 2.64
N VAL A 84 -0.78 -11.50 2.30
CA VAL A 84 -2.16 -11.94 2.13
C VAL A 84 -2.29 -12.82 0.89
N ARG A 85 -2.49 -14.12 1.13
CA ARG A 85 -2.95 -15.07 0.11
C ARG A 85 -4.40 -14.80 -0.27
N GLY A 86 -4.72 -14.83 -1.57
CA GLY A 86 -6.03 -14.45 -2.10
C GLY A 86 -7.25 -15.20 -1.54
N PHE A 87 -7.11 -16.40 -0.98
CA PHE A 87 -8.24 -17.09 -0.31
C PHE A 87 -8.58 -16.52 1.08
N GLN A 88 -7.78 -15.59 1.60
CA GLN A 88 -7.94 -15.01 2.93
C GLN A 88 -8.70 -13.67 2.90
N VAL A 89 -9.00 -13.17 1.71
CA VAL A 89 -9.65 -11.88 1.46
C VAL A 89 -10.73 -12.05 0.39
N SER A 90 -11.61 -11.06 0.28
CA SER A 90 -12.61 -11.04 -0.79
C SER A 90 -12.00 -10.76 -2.18
N ASP A 91 -12.75 -11.10 -3.23
CA ASP A 91 -12.40 -10.74 -4.61
C ASP A 91 -12.29 -9.22 -4.80
N GLU A 92 -13.07 -8.44 -4.04
CA GLU A 92 -13.00 -6.98 -4.03
C GLU A 92 -11.65 -6.50 -3.47
N ALA A 93 -11.20 -7.06 -2.35
CA ALA A 93 -9.89 -6.74 -1.78
C ALA A 93 -8.73 -7.16 -2.71
N VAL A 94 -8.82 -8.33 -3.37
CA VAL A 94 -7.84 -8.73 -4.39
C VAL A 94 -7.79 -7.73 -5.54
N THR A 95 -8.97 -7.29 -6.01
CA THR A 95 -9.08 -6.28 -7.07
C THR A 95 -8.45 -4.97 -6.62
N LYS A 96 -8.76 -4.51 -5.40
CA LYS A 96 -8.20 -3.29 -4.80
C LYS A 96 -6.67 -3.32 -4.72
N ILE A 97 -6.07 -4.44 -4.33
CA ILE A 97 -4.60 -4.59 -4.36
C ILE A 97 -4.10 -4.39 -5.80
N SER A 98 -4.64 -5.13 -6.76
CA SER A 98 -4.14 -5.09 -8.14
C SER A 98 -4.31 -3.72 -8.81
N GLU A 99 -5.47 -3.09 -8.62
CA GLU A 99 -5.78 -1.79 -9.20
C GLU A 99 -5.04 -0.67 -8.49
N GLY A 100 -5.01 -0.68 -7.16
CA GLY A 100 -4.30 0.30 -6.36
C GLY A 100 -2.80 0.28 -6.63
N LEU A 101 -2.16 -0.89 -6.67
CA LEU A 101 -0.73 -0.99 -7.01
C LEU A 101 -0.45 -0.45 -8.42
N ARG A 102 -1.30 -0.78 -9.39
CA ARG A 102 -1.20 -0.31 -10.77
C ARG A 102 -1.39 1.20 -10.87
N GLU A 103 -2.42 1.74 -10.23
CA GLU A 103 -2.73 3.17 -10.23
C GLU A 103 -1.59 3.98 -9.60
N ASN A 104 -1.11 3.56 -8.43
CA ASN A 104 0.00 4.19 -7.75
C ASN A 104 1.28 4.20 -8.60
N SER A 105 1.60 3.08 -9.24
CA SER A 105 2.74 2.97 -10.16
C SER A 105 2.57 3.88 -11.39
N ASN A 106 1.36 3.93 -11.95
CA ASN A 106 1.05 4.78 -13.11
C ASN A 106 1.17 6.26 -12.75
N ASN A 107 0.67 6.68 -11.59
CA ASN A 107 0.71 8.09 -11.17
C ASN A 107 2.16 8.59 -11.05
N MET A 108 3.06 7.80 -10.44
CA MET A 108 4.48 8.15 -10.38
C MET A 108 5.16 8.11 -11.75
N SER A 109 4.79 7.17 -12.62
CA SER A 109 5.29 7.11 -14.00
C SER A 109 4.87 8.34 -14.82
N LEU A 110 3.63 8.81 -14.64
CA LEU A 110 3.15 10.03 -15.28
C LEU A 110 3.93 11.26 -14.82
N VAL A 111 4.24 11.39 -13.53
CA VAL A 111 5.12 12.48 -13.05
C VAL A 111 6.50 12.41 -13.70
N GLN A 112 7.06 11.21 -13.86
CA GLN A 112 8.33 11.03 -14.54
C GLN A 112 8.28 11.50 -16.00
N LEU A 113 7.18 11.22 -16.70
CA LEU A 113 6.95 11.70 -18.07
C LEU A 113 6.73 13.22 -18.11
N ASP A 114 5.95 13.77 -17.19
CA ASP A 114 5.66 15.21 -17.08
C ASP A 114 6.95 16.02 -16.91
N LEU A 115 7.93 15.48 -16.17
CA LEU A 115 9.21 16.15 -15.88
C LEU A 115 10.34 15.77 -16.83
N VAL A 116 10.15 14.88 -17.80
CA VAL A 116 11.25 14.31 -18.60
C VAL A 116 12.10 15.37 -19.31
N MET A 117 11.48 16.43 -19.82
CA MET A 117 12.19 17.52 -20.51
C MET A 117 12.95 18.44 -19.55
N ALA A 118 12.44 18.63 -18.32
CA ALA A 118 13.10 19.41 -17.29
C ALA A 118 14.29 18.62 -16.72
N ALA A 119 14.07 17.34 -16.40
CA ALA A 119 15.09 16.40 -15.94
C ALA A 119 16.24 16.24 -16.95
N ALA A 120 15.94 16.21 -18.26
CA ALA A 120 16.98 16.14 -19.29
C ALA A 120 17.95 17.35 -19.29
N LYS A 121 17.52 18.49 -18.74
CA LYS A 121 18.32 19.73 -18.65
C LYS A 121 18.93 19.95 -17.26
N ASP A 122 18.48 19.20 -16.26
CA ASP A 122 18.93 19.28 -14.88
C ASP A 122 19.23 17.86 -14.35
N PRO A 123 20.50 17.43 -14.37
CA PRO A 123 20.91 16.11 -13.91
C PRO A 123 20.58 15.83 -12.44
N GLU A 124 20.51 16.87 -11.60
CA GLU A 124 20.18 16.72 -10.18
C GLU A 124 18.69 16.46 -10.00
N LEU A 125 17.83 17.13 -10.79
CA LEU A 125 16.41 16.83 -10.85
C LEU A 125 16.16 15.41 -11.36
N ASP A 126 16.84 14.99 -12.43
CA ASP A 126 16.73 13.62 -12.98
C ASP A 126 17.09 12.56 -11.94
N ALA A 127 18.21 12.74 -11.22
CA ALA A 127 18.63 11.84 -10.17
C ALA A 127 17.61 11.78 -9.02
N ALA A 128 17.18 12.95 -8.52
CA ALA A 128 16.23 13.02 -7.41
C ALA A 128 14.87 12.37 -7.77
N LEU A 129 14.37 12.60 -8.98
CA LEU A 129 13.13 12.04 -9.48
C LEU A 129 13.22 10.52 -9.64
N LYS A 130 14.32 10.01 -10.22
CA LYS A 130 14.56 8.57 -10.36
C LYS A 130 14.64 7.87 -9.01
N GLU A 131 15.33 8.46 -8.04
CA GLU A 131 15.41 7.91 -6.69
C GLU A 131 14.04 7.87 -6.00
N LEU A 132 13.23 8.94 -6.13
CA LEU A 132 11.88 8.96 -5.57
C LEU A 132 10.99 7.88 -6.20
N VAL A 133 10.98 7.77 -7.53
CA VAL A 133 10.22 6.73 -8.25
C VAL A 133 10.69 5.34 -7.85
N ALA A 134 12.00 5.11 -7.73
CA ALA A 134 12.54 3.82 -7.31
C ALA A 134 12.16 3.48 -5.86
N ALA A 135 12.22 4.45 -4.94
CA ALA A 135 11.86 4.25 -3.55
C ALA A 135 10.37 3.93 -3.37
N HIS A 136 9.50 4.64 -4.09
CA HIS A 136 8.06 4.35 -4.15
C HIS A 136 7.77 2.98 -4.76
N THR A 137 8.42 2.66 -5.89
CA THR A 137 8.28 1.35 -6.54
C THR A 137 8.70 0.21 -5.61
N ALA A 138 9.75 0.41 -4.81
CA ALA A 138 10.20 -0.58 -3.84
C ALA A 138 9.15 -0.85 -2.75
N LEU A 139 8.46 0.20 -2.26
CA LEU A 139 7.35 0.05 -1.31
C LEU A 139 6.20 -0.79 -1.88
N LEU A 140 5.90 -0.63 -3.17
CA LEU A 140 4.82 -1.37 -3.84
C LEU A 140 5.16 -2.84 -4.14
N HIS A 141 6.44 -3.19 -4.16
CA HIS A 141 6.93 -4.53 -4.55
C HIS A 141 7.71 -5.22 -3.43
N LEU A 142 7.37 -4.92 -2.17
CA LEU A 142 7.92 -5.61 -1.00
C LEU A 142 7.69 -7.13 -1.13
N LYS A 143 8.71 -7.90 -0.78
CA LYS A 143 8.72 -9.36 -0.83
C LYS A 143 9.00 -9.94 0.55
#